data_AF-A0A956MQZ4-F1
#
_entry.id   AF-A0A956MQZ4-F1
#
_cell.length_a   1.000
_cell.length_b   1.000
_cell.length_c   1.000
_cell.angle_alpha   90.00
_cell.angle_beta   90.00
_cell.angle_gamma   90.00
#
_symmetry.space_group_name_H-M   'P 1'
#
loop_
_entity.id
_entity.type
_entity.pdbx_description
1 polymer ?
#
loop_
_entity_poly.entity_id
_entity_poly.type
_entity_poly.pdbx_seq_one_letter_code
_entity_poly.pdbx_strand_id
1 'polypeptide(L)' 'MPREILAKSILNKHKKRDSWFLDDYSINPYMGCSVNCLYCYIRGSKYGVDMRVAVKTNAPEVLEKQLARRA' A
#
# COMPACT_ATOMS: atom_id res chain seq x y z
N MET A 1 -11.65 6.84 14.23
CA MET A 1 -11.03 7.55 13.09
C MET A 1 -9.78 6.78 12.69
N PRO A 2 -9.54 6.56 11.38
CA PRO A 2 -8.33 5.88 10.94
C PRO A 2 -7.10 6.73 11.27
N ARG A 3 -5.97 6.07 11.54
CA ARG A 3 -4.71 6.76 11.85
C ARG A 3 -4.17 7.45 10.60
N GLU A 4 -3.68 8.67 10.72
CA GLU A 4 -3.03 9.35 9.60
C GLU A 4 -1.52 9.14 9.65
N ILE A 5 -0.92 8.83 8.50
CA ILE A 5 0.53 8.64 8.35
C ILE A 5 1.03 9.30 7.06
N LEU A 6 2.32 9.60 7.02
CA LEU A 6 3.00 10.06 5.81
C LEU A 6 3.84 8.92 5.23
N ALA A 7 3.89 8.85 3.91
CA ALA A 7 4.69 7.86 3.18
C ALA A 7 5.69 8.52 2.22
N LYS A 8 6.83 7.86 2.03
CA LYS A 8 7.86 8.28 1.05
C LYS A 8 7.62 7.69 -0.34
N SER A 9 6.82 6.62 -0.43
CA SER A 9 6.49 5.92 -1.67
C SER A 9 5.09 5.36 -1.59
N ILE A 10 4.38 5.41 -2.71
CA ILE A 10 3.00 4.92 -2.86
C ILE A 10 2.91 3.88 -3.97
N LEU A 11 3.72 4.04 -5.02
CA LEU A 11 3.78 3.13 -6.15
C LEU A 11 4.78 1.99 -5.90
N ASN A 12 4.34 0.76 -6.09
CA ASN A 12 5.19 -0.43 -6.07
C ASN A 12 5.32 -0.96 -7.50
N LYS A 13 6.55 -1.15 -7.98
CA LYS A 13 6.80 -1.82 -9.27
C LYS A 13 6.96 -3.31 -9.04
N HIS A 14 6.25 -4.12 -9.82
CA HIS A 14 6.40 -5.56 -9.78
C HIS A 14 7.72 -6.00 -10.43
N LYS A 15 8.27 -7.15 -10.01
CA LYS A 15 9.48 -7.71 -10.63
C LYS A 15 9.20 -8.29 -12.02
N LYS A 16 7.97 -8.77 -12.24
CA LYS A 16 7.44 -9.30 -13.50
C LYS A 16 6.03 -8.74 -13.64
N ARG A 17 5.57 -8.59 -14.88
CA ARG A 17 4.18 -8.21 -15.16
C ARG A 17 3.25 -9.23 -14.51
N ASP A 18 2.28 -8.75 -13.76
CA ASP A 18 1.29 -9.59 -13.11
C ASP A 18 0.51 -10.36 -14.18
N SER A 19 0.40 -11.67 -14.05
CA SER A 19 -0.25 -12.50 -15.08
C SER A 19 -1.77 -12.52 -14.97
N TRP A 20 -2.32 -12.12 -13.83
CA TRP A 20 -3.76 -12.13 -13.58
C TRP A 20 -4.40 -10.80 -13.95
N PHE A 21 -3.75 -9.70 -13.55
CA PHE A 21 -4.25 -8.35 -13.73
C PHE A 21 -3.54 -7.59 -14.85
N LEU A 22 -2.49 -8.19 -15.46
CA LEU A 22 -1.73 -7.64 -16.58
C LEU A 22 -1.12 -6.26 -16.29
N ASP A 23 -0.86 -5.95 -15.02
CA ASP A 23 -0.26 -4.70 -14.57
C ASP A 23 1.22 -4.85 -14.20
N ASP A 24 1.94 -3.72 -14.25
CA ASP A 24 3.33 -3.62 -13.82
C ASP A 24 3.49 -2.96 -12.44
N TYR A 25 2.39 -2.44 -11.88
CA TYR A 25 2.41 -1.58 -10.71
C TYR A 25 1.18 -1.74 -9.83
N SER A 26 1.41 -1.77 -8.52
CA SER A 26 0.36 -1.65 -7.50
C SER A 26 0.48 -0.35 -6.72
N ILE A 27 -0.65 0.14 -6.23
CA ILE A 27 -0.72 1.29 -5.34
C ILE A 27 -0.92 0.86 -3.89
N ASN A 28 -0.23 1.52 -2.96
CA ASN A 28 -0.34 1.25 -1.53
C ASN A 28 -0.73 2.52 -0.74
N PRO A 29 -2.03 2.88 -0.66
CA PRO A 29 -2.50 4.08 0.04
C PRO A 29 -2.86 3.85 1.51
N TYR A 30 -3.05 2.60 1.94
CA TYR A 30 -3.50 2.25 3.29
C TYR A 30 -2.57 1.24 3.97
N MET A 31 -2.61 1.17 5.29
CA MET A 31 -1.94 0.14 6.07
C MET A 31 -2.90 -0.44 7.13
N GLY A 32 -2.69 -1.69 7.52
CA GLY A 32 -3.54 -2.38 8.49
C GLY A 32 -4.91 -2.77 7.92
N CYS A 33 -5.74 -3.40 8.75
CA CYS A 33 -7.09 -3.85 8.39
C CYS A 33 -7.95 -4.07 9.65
N SER A 34 -9.17 -3.52 9.66
CA SER A 34 -10.11 -3.65 10.79
C SER A 34 -10.80 -5.00 10.90
N VAL A 35 -10.74 -5.84 9.86
CA VAL A 35 -11.56 -7.08 9.76
C VAL A 35 -10.95 -8.25 10.53
N ASN A 36 -9.64 -8.22 10.83
CA ASN A 36 -8.92 -9.26 11.60
C ASN A 36 -9.22 -10.72 11.13
N CYS A 37 -9.24 -10.95 9.80
CA CYS A 37 -9.58 -12.25 9.24
C CYS A 37 -8.69 -13.37 9.79
N LEU A 38 -9.27 -14.55 10.01
CA LEU A 38 -8.56 -15.74 10.51
C LEU A 38 -7.42 -16.17 9.55
N TYR A 39 -7.66 -16.07 8.25
CA TYR A 39 -6.74 -16.46 7.17
C TYR A 39 -5.91 -15.28 6.62
N CYS A 40 -5.79 -14.20 7.37
CA CYS A 40 -5.08 -13.00 6.91
C CYS A 40 -3.57 -13.27 6.80
N TYR A 41 -3.03 -13.23 5.58
CA TYR A 41 -1.62 -13.56 5.32
C TYR A 41 -0.61 -12.57 5.97
N ILE A 42 -1.05 -11.35 6.32
CA ILE A 42 -0.19 -10.38 7.00
C ILE A 42 -0.18 -10.56 8.52
N ARG A 43 -1.11 -11.33 9.10
CA ARG A 43 -1.22 -11.50 10.55
C ARG A 43 0.03 -12.18 11.10
N GLY A 44 0.66 -11.56 12.11
CA GLY A 44 1.92 -12.06 12.68
C GLY A 44 3.16 -11.81 11.82
N SER A 45 3.01 -11.18 10.64
CA SER A 45 4.14 -10.72 9.83
C SER A 45 4.61 -9.32 10.27
N LYS A 46 5.76 -8.88 9.76
CA LYS A 46 6.24 -7.50 9.93
C LYS A 46 5.24 -6.42 9.48
N TYR A 47 4.27 -6.76 8.62
CA TYR A 47 3.23 -5.84 8.14
C TYR A 47 1.94 -5.91 8.95
N GLY A 48 1.78 -6.91 9.82
CA GLY A 48 0.62 -7.10 10.69
C GLY A 48 0.92 -6.89 12.17
N VAL A 49 1.99 -6.14 12.49
CA VAL A 49 2.35 -5.76 13.86
C VAL A 49 1.31 -4.80 14.45
N ASP A 50 0.83 -3.85 13.64
CA ASP A 50 -0.28 -2.95 13.97
C ASP A 50 -1.39 -3.13 12.92
N MET A 51 -2.47 -3.81 13.32
CA MET A 51 -3.60 -4.10 12.43
C MET A 51 -4.60 -2.93 12.33
N ARG A 52 -4.38 -1.81 13.06
CA ARG A 52 -5.26 -0.65 12.95
C ARG A 52 -5.12 0.00 11.57
N VAL A 53 -6.26 0.38 10.99
CA VAL A 53 -6.28 1.06 9.70
C VAL A 53 -5.57 2.40 9.80
N ALA A 54 -4.59 2.60 8.92
CA ALA A 54 -3.90 3.86 8.72
C ALA A 54 -4.01 4.33 7.26
N VAL A 55 -4.23 5.63 7.06
CA VAL A 55 -4.33 6.29 5.76
C VAL A 55 -3.06 7.08 5.50
N LYS A 56 -2.48 6.90 4.31
CA LYS A 56 -1.35 7.71 3.86
C LYS A 56 -1.90 9.00 3.25
N THR A 57 -1.98 10.06 4.03
CA THR A 57 -2.67 11.30 3.64
C THR A 57 -1.98 12.02 2.49
N ASN A 58 -0.64 11.95 2.41
CA ASN A 58 0.13 12.50 1.31
C ASN A 58 0.18 11.59 0.06
N ALA A 59 -0.67 10.55 -0.03
CA ALA A 59 -0.61 9.59 -1.12
C ALA A 59 -0.81 10.20 -2.52
N PRO A 60 -1.78 11.11 -2.76
CA PRO A 60 -1.98 11.71 -4.08
C PRO A 60 -0.75 12.49 -4.56
N GLU A 61 -0.21 13.37 -3.71
CA GLU A 61 0.95 14.21 -4.03
C GLU A 61 2.20 13.38 -4.31
N VAL A 62 2.43 12.31 -3.53
CA VAL A 62 3.57 11.41 -3.74
C VAL A 62 3.37 10.62 -5.04
N LEU A 63 2.14 10.16 -5.33
CA LEU A 63 1.85 9.43 -6.55
C LEU A 63 2.10 10.29 -7.79
N GLU A 64 1.60 11.53 -7.82
CA GLU A 64 1.84 12.47 -8.94
C GLU A 64 3.34 12.66 -9.20
N LYS A 65 4.13 12.92 -8.14
CA LYS A 65 5.59 13.06 -8.24
C LYS A 65 6.25 11.78 -8.75
N GLN A 66 5.78 10.61 -8.33
CA GLN A 66 6.35 9.32 -8.75
C GLN A 66 6.01 8.96 -10.20
N LEU A 67 4.81 9.32 -10.67
CA LEU A 67 4.40 9.14 -12.06
C LEU A 67 5.16 10.09 -12.98
N ALA A 68 5.28 11.37 -12.61
CA ALA A 68 6.01 12.37 -13.41
C ALA A 68 7.51 12.03 -13.59
N ARG A 69 8.14 11.36 -12.61
CA ARG A 69 9.55 10.92 -12.70
C ARG A 69 9.75 9.64 -13.50
N ARG A 70 8.67 8.93 -13.84
CA ARG A 70 8.70 7.64 -14.55
C ARG A 70 8.07 7.72 -15.95
N ALA A 71 7.45 8.86 -16.30
CA ALA A 71 7.13 9.24 -17.67
C ALA A 71 8.41 9.49 -18.48
#